data_AF-A0A971R234-F1
#
_entry.id   AF-A0A971R234-F1
#
_cell.length_a   1.000
_cell.length_b   1.000
_cell.length_c   1.000
_cell.angle_alpha   90.00
_cell.angle_beta   90.00
_cell.angle_gamma   90.00
#
_symmetry.space_group_name_H-M   'P 1'
#
loop_
_entity.id
_entity.type
_entity.pdbx_description
1 polymer ?
#
loop_
_entity_poly.entity_id
_entity_poly.type
_entity_poly.pdbx_seq_one_letter_code
_entity_poly.pdbx_strand_id
1 'polypeptide(L)'
;MELIRLKYDGNIYSITDTLPFSVAILDQIYDGDLNLCLEDLGGTKIEPDLETLKSLIAAFEDIVEPEIYAPIEYLEFNEYMNECGLTVKNFARGTFGGFQDKILSIADRGDYE
;
A
#
# COMPACT_ATOMS: atom_id res chain seq x y z
N MET A 1 -12.17 -9.27 1.91
CA MET A 1 -12.58 -10.29 2.90
C MET A 1 -11.70 -10.13 4.13
N GLU A 2 -12.25 -10.17 5.34
CA GLU A 2 -11.43 -10.08 6.57
C GLU A 2 -10.72 -11.42 6.81
N LEU A 3 -9.38 -11.41 6.83
CA LEU A 3 -8.55 -12.61 6.93
C LEU A 3 -8.06 -12.84 8.36
N ILE A 4 -7.57 -11.79 9.04
CA ILE A 4 -6.97 -11.89 10.38
C ILE A 4 -7.43 -10.70 11.24
N ARG A 5 -7.70 -10.95 12.52
CA ARG A 5 -7.89 -9.89 13.53
C ARG A 5 -6.70 -9.89 14.50
N LEU A 6 -5.93 -8.83 14.50
CA LEU A 6 -4.89 -8.61 15.50
C LEU A 6 -5.50 -7.86 16.69
N LYS A 7 -5.21 -8.33 17.90
CA LYS A 7 -5.59 -7.63 19.14
C LYS A 7 -4.32 -7.26 19.88
N TYR A 8 -4.10 -5.98 20.10
CA TYR A 8 -2.93 -5.47 20.81
C TYR A 8 -3.32 -4.23 21.60
N ASP A 9 -2.88 -4.17 22.86
CA ASP A 9 -3.15 -3.07 23.81
C ASP A 9 -4.62 -2.57 23.84
N GLY A 10 -5.57 -3.51 23.79
CA GLY A 10 -7.00 -3.20 23.77
C GLY A 10 -7.57 -2.73 22.43
N ASN A 11 -6.72 -2.50 21.42
CA ASN A 11 -7.11 -2.19 20.05
C ASN A 11 -7.32 -3.45 19.21
N ILE A 12 -8.18 -3.33 18.20
CA ILE A 12 -8.47 -4.40 17.23
C ILE A 12 -8.09 -3.88 15.83
N TYR A 13 -7.22 -4.60 15.15
CA TYR A 13 -6.79 -4.30 13.78
C TYR A 13 -7.29 -5.42 12.86
N SER A 14 -8.01 -5.03 11.81
CA SER A 14 -8.57 -5.95 10.83
C SER A 14 -7.64 -6.03 9.63
N ILE A 15 -7.00 -7.17 9.45
CA ILE A 15 -6.15 -7.46 8.30
C ILE A 15 -7.00 -8.12 7.23
N THR A 16 -7.16 -7.42 6.12
CA THR A 16 -7.94 -7.85 4.95
C THR A 16 -7.03 -8.46 3.89
N ASP A 17 -7.65 -9.04 2.87
CA ASP A 17 -6.99 -9.47 1.62
C ASP A 17 -6.43 -8.30 0.79
N THR A 18 -6.95 -7.09 0.97
CA THR A 18 -6.50 -5.88 0.27
C THR A 18 -5.46 -5.06 1.04
N LEU A 19 -5.20 -5.38 2.31
CA LEU A 19 -4.19 -4.69 3.11
C LEU A 19 -2.78 -4.72 2.48
N PRO A 20 -2.26 -5.85 1.95
CA PRO A 20 -0.96 -5.85 1.27
C PRO A 20 -0.89 -4.87 0.10
N PHE A 21 -1.99 -4.72 -0.64
CA PHE A 21 -2.09 -3.77 -1.73
C PHE A 21 -2.10 -2.31 -1.23
N SER A 22 -2.80 -2.02 -0.13
CA SER A 22 -2.75 -0.69 0.50
C SER A 22 -1.34 -0.33 0.97
N VAL A 23 -0.58 -1.30 1.50
CA VAL A 23 0.84 -1.11 1.85
C VAL A 23 1.67 -0.82 0.60
N ALA A 24 1.46 -1.56 -0.48
CA ALA A 24 2.17 -1.32 -1.74
C ALA A 24 1.85 0.05 -2.37
N ILE A 25 0.60 0.53 -2.28
CA ILE A 25 0.26 1.89 -2.73
C ILE A 25 1.03 2.92 -1.89
N LEU A 26 1.01 2.77 -0.57
CA LEU A 26 1.68 3.70 0.34
C LEU A 26 3.18 3.80 0.03
N ASP A 27 3.84 2.67 -0.18
CA ASP A 27 5.26 2.58 -0.49
C ASP A 27 5.59 3.05 -1.92
N GLN A 28 4.92 2.49 -2.93
CA GLN A 28 5.32 2.66 -4.33
C GLN A 28 4.77 3.95 -4.99
N ILE A 29 3.69 4.52 -4.46
CA ILE A 29 3.02 5.69 -5.04
C ILE A 29 3.16 6.93 -4.17
N TYR A 30 3.17 6.78 -2.84
CA TYR A 30 3.15 7.91 -1.91
C TYR A 30 4.42 8.04 -1.06
N ASP A 31 5.45 7.22 -1.30
CA ASP A 31 6.74 7.25 -0.59
C ASP A 31 6.57 7.27 0.95
N GLY A 32 5.56 6.55 1.47
CA GLY A 32 5.24 6.49 2.89
C GLY A 32 4.32 7.60 3.42
N ASP A 33 3.92 8.59 2.61
CA ASP A 33 3.00 9.65 3.04
C ASP A 33 1.54 9.17 3.11
N LEU A 34 1.18 8.66 4.30
CA LEU A 34 -0.15 8.13 4.56
C LEU A 34 -1.25 9.20 4.54
N ASN A 35 -0.92 10.46 4.87
CA ASN A 35 -1.92 11.52 4.87
C ASN A 35 -2.32 11.87 3.44
N LEU A 36 -1.35 12.03 2.54
CA LEU A 36 -1.62 12.23 1.12
C LEU A 36 -2.38 11.05 0.51
N CYS A 37 -2.00 9.82 0.88
CA CYS A 37 -2.69 8.61 0.44
C CYS A 37 -4.18 8.62 0.87
N LEU A 38 -4.48 8.97 2.13
CA LEU A 38 -5.85 9.09 2.63
C LEU A 38 -6.63 10.25 1.98
N GLU A 39 -5.99 11.37 1.68
CA GLU A 39 -6.63 12.50 1.01
C GLU A 39 -7.09 12.16 -0.42
N ASP A 40 -6.31 11.35 -1.13
CA ASP A 40 -6.60 10.94 -2.51
C ASP A 40 -7.55 9.73 -2.58
N LEU A 41 -7.43 8.80 -1.63
CA LEU A 41 -8.11 7.49 -1.65
C LEU A 41 -9.22 7.37 -0.60
N GLY A 42 -9.53 8.44 0.12
CA GLY A 42 -10.70 8.54 0.98
C GLY A 42 -11.99 8.28 0.19
N GLY A 43 -12.89 7.48 0.75
CA GLY A 43 -14.13 7.03 0.12
C GLY A 43 -13.98 5.82 -0.82
N THR A 44 -12.76 5.27 -0.96
CA THR A 44 -12.52 4.08 -1.80
C THR A 44 -12.59 2.78 -1.00
N LYS A 45 -12.55 1.64 -1.69
CA LYS A 45 -12.62 0.30 -1.07
C LYS A 45 -11.46 0.03 -0.10
N ILE A 46 -10.32 0.70 -0.29
CA ILE A 46 -9.10 0.51 0.50
C ILE A 46 -8.96 1.49 1.67
N GLU A 47 -9.86 2.47 1.81
CA GLU A 47 -9.85 3.42 2.93
C GLU A 47 -9.81 2.73 4.31
N PRO A 48 -10.61 1.67 4.59
CA PRO A 48 -10.54 0.98 5.87
C PRO A 48 -9.18 0.34 6.16
N ASP A 49 -8.48 -0.10 5.11
CA ASP A 49 -7.14 -0.67 5.22
C ASP A 49 -6.10 0.43 5.50
N LEU A 50 -6.23 1.60 4.87
CA LEU A 50 -5.37 2.76 5.14
C LEU A 50 -5.55 3.28 6.58
N GLU A 51 -6.78 3.32 7.09
CA GLU A 51 -7.05 3.67 8.50
C GLU A 51 -6.51 2.60 9.47
N THR A 52 -6.53 1.34 9.06
CA THR A 52 -5.89 0.25 9.82
C THR A 52 -4.37 0.45 9.86
N LEU A 53 -3.74 0.78 8.73
CA LEU A 53 -2.31 1.10 8.67
C LEU A 53 -1.94 2.28 9.55
N LYS A 54 -2.75 3.36 9.52
CA LYS A 54 -2.57 4.53 10.39
C LYS A 54 -2.57 4.14 11.87
N SER A 55 -3.53 3.30 12.25
CA SER A 55 -3.67 2.81 13.62
C SER A 55 -2.52 1.89 14.03
N LEU A 56 -2.03 1.06 13.10
CA LEU A 56 -0.87 0.19 13.32
C LEU A 56 0.41 1.02 13.50
N ILE A 57 0.68 1.97 12.61
CA ILE A 57 1.87 2.86 12.70
C ILE A 57 1.86 3.64 14.02
N ALA A 58 0.70 4.15 14.45
CA ALA A 58 0.58 4.87 15.71
C ALA A 58 0.79 3.98 16.95
N ALA A 59 0.38 2.71 16.87
CA ALA A 59 0.51 1.77 17.99
C ALA A 59 1.90 1.11 18.07
N PHE A 60 2.59 1.04 16.94
CA PHE A 60 3.92 0.48 16.81
C PHE A 60 4.84 1.56 16.21
N GLU A 61 5.20 2.56 17.03
CA GLU A 61 6.09 3.68 16.64
C GLU A 61 7.44 3.20 16.05
N ASP A 62 7.84 1.95 16.31
CA ASP A 62 9.06 1.31 15.80
C ASP A 62 8.87 0.49 14.50
N ILE A 63 7.68 0.43 13.88
CA ILE A 63 7.54 -0.09 12.51
C ILE A 63 7.93 1.05 11.57
N VAL A 64 9.24 1.24 11.44
CA VAL A 64 9.86 2.36 10.72
C VAL A 64 9.65 2.25 9.21
N GLU A 65 9.52 1.03 8.67
CA GLU A 65 9.38 0.80 7.24
C GLU A 65 8.44 -0.40 7.01
N PRO A 66 7.35 -0.25 6.23
CA PRO A 66 6.57 -1.40 5.80
C PRO A 66 7.42 -2.27 4.86
N GLU A 67 8.06 -3.30 5.39
CA GLU A 67 8.72 -4.31 4.57
C GLU A 67 7.67 -5.17 3.86
N ILE A 68 7.53 -4.96 2.56
CA ILE A 68 6.76 -5.85 1.70
C ILE A 68 7.61 -7.12 1.47
N TYR A 69 7.36 -8.17 2.26
CA TYR A 69 8.10 -9.44 2.19
C TYR A 69 8.04 -10.15 0.83
N ALA A 70 7.07 -9.82 -0.01
CA ALA A 70 6.96 -10.29 -1.39
C ALA A 70 6.52 -9.13 -2.29
N PRO A 71 7.38 -8.66 -3.23
CA PRO A 71 7.03 -7.55 -4.09
C PRO A 71 5.77 -7.88 -4.88
N ILE A 72 4.76 -7.01 -4.82
CA ILE A 72 3.59 -7.14 -5.69
C ILE A 72 4.08 -6.96 -7.13
N GLU A 73 3.84 -7.97 -7.96
CA GLU A 73 4.22 -7.93 -9.36
C GLU A 73 3.27 -7.05 -10.16
N TYR A 74 3.70 -6.53 -11.31
CA TYR A 74 2.91 -5.56 -12.08
C TYR A 74 1.52 -6.10 -12.47
N LEU A 75 1.42 -7.38 -12.84
CA LEU A 75 0.12 -8.00 -13.18
C LEU A 75 -0.80 -8.08 -11.96
N GLU A 76 -0.26 -8.53 -10.82
CA GLU A 76 -0.99 -8.61 -9.56
C GLU A 76 -1.44 -7.21 -9.08
N PHE A 77 -0.58 -6.20 -9.25
CA PHE A 77 -0.93 -4.81 -8.95
C PHE A 77 -2.12 -4.32 -9.76
N ASN A 78 -2.16 -4.64 -11.07
CA ASN A 78 -3.30 -4.29 -11.92
C ASN A 78 -4.58 -5.05 -11.55
N GLU A 79 -4.46 -6.31 -11.13
CA GLU A 79 -5.59 -7.09 -10.62
C GLU A 79 -6.19 -6.41 -9.38
N TYR A 80 -5.35 -6.05 -8.41
CA TYR A 80 -5.78 -5.33 -7.22
C TYR A 80 -6.40 -3.96 -7.52
N MET A 81 -5.82 -3.19 -8.46
CA MET A 81 -6.39 -1.93 -8.94
C MET A 81 -7.83 -2.13 -9.45
N ASN A 82 -8.04 -3.16 -10.28
CA ASN A 82 -9.36 -3.48 -10.82
C ASN A 82 -10.34 -3.94 -9.73
N GLU A 83 -9.91 -4.82 -8.83
CA GLU A 83 -10.74 -5.32 -7.72
C GLU A 83 -11.15 -4.23 -6.73
N CYS A 84 -10.30 -3.21 -6.58
CA CYS A 84 -10.57 -2.04 -5.75
C CYS A 84 -11.31 -0.92 -6.49
N GLY A 85 -11.56 -1.09 -7.80
CA GLY A 85 -12.20 -0.07 -8.63
C GLY A 85 -11.36 1.21 -8.76
N LEU A 86 -10.05 1.09 -8.64
CA LEU A 86 -9.10 2.19 -8.72
C LEU A 86 -8.57 2.33 -10.14
N THR A 87 -8.22 3.56 -10.48
CA THR A 87 -7.53 3.93 -11.72
C THR A 87 -6.42 4.91 -11.40
N VAL A 88 -5.51 5.15 -12.34
CA VAL A 88 -4.41 6.12 -12.14
C VAL A 88 -4.93 7.52 -11.75
N LYS A 89 -6.15 7.88 -12.15
CA LYS A 89 -6.79 9.17 -11.81
C LYS A 89 -7.09 9.33 -10.32
N ASN A 90 -7.17 8.23 -9.58
CA ASN A 90 -7.40 8.25 -8.14
C ASN A 90 -6.16 8.76 -7.38
N PHE A 91 -4.97 8.65 -7.96
CA PHE A 91 -3.71 9.06 -7.33
C PHE A 91 -3.29 10.45 -7.77
N ALA A 92 -4.13 11.46 -7.51
CA ALA A 92 -3.92 12.82 -8.01
C ALA A 92 -2.61 13.45 -7.53
N ARG A 93 -2.13 13.07 -6.34
CA ARG A 93 -0.92 13.58 -5.69
C ARG A 93 0.17 12.52 -5.55
N GLY A 94 -0.03 11.32 -6.11
CA GLY A 94 0.96 10.25 -6.08
C GLY A 94 2.22 10.61 -6.89
N THR A 95 3.39 10.31 -6.35
CA THR A 95 4.71 10.55 -6.97
C THR A 95 5.15 9.40 -7.86
N PHE A 96 4.69 8.18 -7.58
CA PHE A 96 5.12 6.94 -8.24
C PHE A 96 6.65 6.70 -8.13
N GLY A 97 7.29 7.28 -7.11
CA GLY A 97 8.74 7.22 -6.90
C GLY A 97 9.25 5.79 -6.78
N GLY A 98 8.63 4.97 -5.92
CA GLY A 98 9.02 3.57 -5.75
C GLY A 98 8.96 2.74 -7.05
N PHE A 99 7.97 2.97 -7.90
CA PHE A 99 7.91 2.31 -9.22
C PHE A 99 9.05 2.75 -10.15
N GLN A 100 9.37 4.06 -10.15
CA GLN A 100 10.48 4.58 -10.94
C GLN A 100 11.82 3.95 -10.50
N ASP A 101 12.07 3.88 -9.20
CA ASP A 101 13.28 3.29 -8.64
C ASP A 101 13.39 1.79 -8.96
N LYS A 102 12.26 1.07 -8.91
CA LYS A 102 12.20 -0.35 -9.30
C LYS A 102 12.57 -0.54 -10.77
N ILE A 103 12.04 0.29 -11.67
CA ILE A 103 12.37 0.23 -13.11
C ILE A 103 13.85 0.55 -13.36
N LEU A 104 14.39 1.57 -12.69
CA LEU A 104 15.81 1.93 -12.82
C LEU A 104 16.72 0.80 -12.34
N SER A 105 16.39 0.17 -11.21
CA SER A 105 17.11 -0.98 -10.66
C SER A 105 17.10 -2.19 -11.60
N ILE A 106 15.96 -2.46 -12.25
CA ILE A 106 15.82 -3.52 -13.26
C ILE A 106 16.70 -3.21 -14.48
N ALA A 107 16.64 -1.97 -14.98
CA ALA A 107 17.45 -1.53 -16.12
C ALA A 107 18.95 -1.59 -15.83
N ASP A 108 19.38 -1.24 -14.62
CA ASP A 108 20.77 -1.33 -14.18
C ASP A 108 21.28 -2.77 -14.09
N ARG A 109 20.40 -3.73 -13.77
CA ARG A 109 20.72 -5.16 -13.73
C ARG A 109 20.74 -5.80 -15.13
N GLY A 110 20.16 -5.13 -16.12
CA GLY A 110 20.01 -5.67 -17.47
C GLY A 110 18.97 -6.79 -17.58
N ASP A 111 18.12 -6.95 -16.57
CA ASP A 111 17.02 -7.91 -16.57
C ASP A 111 15.81 -7.27 -17.26
N TYR A 112 15.62 -7.54 -18.56
CA TYR A 112 14.48 -6.99 -19.32
C TYR A 112 13.38 -8.02 -19.60
N GLU A 113 13.48 -9.20 -18.99
CA GLU A 113 12.52 -10.30 -19.12
C GLU A 113 11.38 -10.21 -18.09
#